data_AF-A0AAW0EJS9-F1
#
_entry.id   AF-A0AAW0EJS9-F1
#
_cell.length_a   1.000
_cell.length_b   1.000
_cell.length_c   1.000
_cell.angle_alpha   90.00
_cell.angle_beta   90.00
_cell.angle_gamma   90.00
#
_symmetry.space_group_name_H-M   'P 1'
#
loop_
_entity.id
_entity.type
_entity.pdbx_description
1 polymer ?
#
loop_
_entity_poly.entity_id
_entity_poly.type
_entity_poly.pdbx_seq_one_letter_code
_entity_poly.pdbx_strand_id
1 'polypeptide(L)'
;MSPRTFTLASRASQLAQIQTNIVVAGLEALYPPSDEAAPKFATSFMSTAGDRNQSQALYLLGGKALWTKDLEVALKDGAVDMLVHSFKDVPTVLPDGCMIGAILEREDPVDSLVVKAGKEWKSLNELPAGSVVGTSSVRRVAQLRRNYSGLKFLDVRGNLNTRMAKLDAEDGPYAALILAKSGMVRNGMGDRLTADILPPTLYHAVSQGALAVEIRSDDAEALELCKKLTHRETQLACLAERACLRVLEGGCSVPVGVKTRLGAGDELELTCCVTSLDGSQHVQHTLKEKIQSVEDAEAVGSKLAKILIDSGAGDILAEITKDRERRVAEAEAKEEVTEVRLAKELSEIKSEGCPVGEQPMILLNLLRLNLKFNLGINLVKADDFATWWFTIEVMGESLYKSEVYTLQFRFDAQYPISSPAVQFVVTDGRESPLHPHVYSNGHICASILGNEWSPVLSVIAVCVTLQSMLASCKVRSYIIQLLRKLPHQVTT
;
A
#
# COMPACT_ATOMS: atom_id res chain seq x y z
N MET A 1 18.60 26.69 24.15
CA MET A 1 17.97 25.35 24.03
C MET A 1 18.60 24.66 22.85
N SER A 2 18.83 23.34 22.93
CA SER A 2 19.29 22.57 21.76
C SER A 2 18.24 22.63 20.66
N PRO A 3 18.62 22.75 19.38
CA PRO A 3 17.66 22.76 18.28
C PRO A 3 16.88 21.45 18.25
N ARG A 4 15.60 21.54 17.91
CA ARG A 4 14.69 20.39 17.81
C ARG A 4 15.09 19.49 16.64
N THR A 5 14.93 18.19 16.82
CA THR A 5 14.98 17.21 15.74
C THR A 5 13.56 16.95 15.24
N PHE A 6 13.34 17.12 13.94
CA PHE A 6 12.10 16.80 13.24
C PHE A 6 12.19 15.43 12.59
N THR A 7 11.26 14.54 12.93
CA THR A 7 11.15 13.21 12.33
C THR A 7 10.16 13.23 11.18
N LEU A 8 10.66 13.08 9.95
CA LEU A 8 9.87 12.96 8.74
C LEU A 8 9.54 11.49 8.49
N ALA A 9 8.25 11.17 8.35
CA ALA A 9 7.80 9.81 8.16
C ALA A 9 7.05 9.59 6.86
N SER A 10 7.13 8.36 6.34
CA SER A 10 6.34 7.94 5.19
C SER A 10 6.20 6.42 5.14
N ARG A 11 5.60 5.92 4.05
CA ARG A 11 5.52 4.49 3.78
C ARG A 11 6.90 3.87 3.57
N ALA A 12 7.04 2.60 3.93
CA ALA A 12 8.28 1.84 3.75
C ALA A 12 8.63 1.48 2.30
N SER A 13 7.77 1.81 1.33
CA SER A 13 8.06 1.55 -0.09
C SER A 13 9.25 2.39 -0.59
N GLN A 14 10.05 1.84 -1.49
CA GLN A 14 11.23 2.52 -2.04
C GLN A 14 10.92 3.93 -2.59
N LEU A 15 9.81 4.09 -3.33
CA LEU A 15 9.42 5.39 -3.86
C LEU A 15 9.08 6.38 -2.75
N ALA A 16 8.38 5.96 -1.68
CA ALA A 16 8.05 6.83 -0.56
C ALA A 16 9.30 7.25 0.24
N GLN A 17 10.28 6.35 0.41
CA GLN A 17 11.58 6.69 1.00
C GLN A 17 12.32 7.74 0.16
N ILE A 18 12.38 7.55 -1.17
CA ILE A 18 12.98 8.54 -2.09
C ILE A 18 12.28 9.90 -1.96
N GLN A 19 10.94 9.91 -1.93
CA GLN A 19 10.15 11.14 -1.78
C GLN A 19 10.43 11.83 -0.45
N THR A 20 10.59 11.07 0.63
CA THR A 20 10.98 11.61 1.94
C THR A 20 12.36 12.25 1.89
N ASN A 21 13.32 11.58 1.26
CA ASN A 21 14.67 12.09 1.12
C ASN A 21 14.74 13.36 0.25
N ILE A 22 13.85 13.51 -0.74
CA ILE A 22 13.72 14.77 -1.49
C ILE A 22 13.30 15.93 -0.55
N VAL A 23 12.33 15.69 0.35
CA VAL A 23 11.90 16.69 1.33
C VAL A 23 13.02 17.01 2.33
N VAL A 24 13.69 15.99 2.86
CA VAL A 24 14.84 16.16 3.76
C VAL A 24 15.93 16.98 3.10
N ALA A 25 16.33 16.66 1.87
CA ALA A 25 17.34 17.41 1.14
C ALA A 25 16.93 18.88 0.92
N GLY A 26 15.65 19.14 0.65
CA GLY A 26 15.12 20.51 0.56
C GLY A 26 15.23 21.27 1.89
N LEU A 27 14.98 20.60 3.02
CA LEU A 27 15.12 21.19 4.35
C LEU A 27 16.60 21.44 4.69
N GLU A 28 17.48 20.47 4.44
CA GLU A 28 18.92 20.59 4.69
C GLU A 28 19.58 21.66 3.82
N ALA A 29 19.06 21.91 2.62
CA ALA A 29 19.52 23.03 1.79
C ALA A 29 19.16 24.40 2.39
N LEU A 30 18.01 24.51 3.07
CA LEU A 30 17.56 25.72 3.77
C LEU A 30 18.20 25.86 5.16
N TYR A 31 18.53 24.73 5.79
CA TYR A 31 19.03 24.61 7.15
C TYR A 31 20.23 23.64 7.15
N PRO A 32 21.44 24.13 6.77
CA PRO A 32 22.60 23.28 6.60
C PRO A 32 22.96 22.51 7.87
N PRO A 33 23.26 21.20 7.81
CA PRO A 33 23.67 20.41 8.97
C PRO A 33 24.93 20.93 9.69
N SER A 34 25.72 21.77 9.02
CA SER A 34 26.91 22.44 9.58
C SER A 34 26.57 23.58 10.55
N ASP A 35 25.35 24.10 10.52
CA ASP A 35 24.89 25.12 11.46
C ASP A 35 24.36 24.45 12.73
N GLU A 36 25.09 24.57 13.84
CA GLU A 36 24.71 23.96 15.12
C GLU A 36 23.41 24.52 15.70
N ALA A 37 22.96 25.69 15.25
CA ALA A 37 21.70 26.29 15.66
C ALA A 37 20.52 25.84 14.78
N ALA A 38 20.77 25.17 13.66
CA ALA A 38 19.73 24.72 12.74
C ALA A 38 18.93 23.53 13.30
N PRO A 39 17.65 23.41 12.93
CA PRO A 39 16.86 22.20 13.16
C PRO A 39 17.54 20.97 12.56
N LYS A 40 17.35 19.81 13.20
CA LYS A 40 17.86 18.52 12.72
C LYS A 40 16.74 17.71 12.09
N PHE A 41 17.08 16.83 11.15
CA PHE A 41 16.10 16.01 10.44
C PHE A 41 16.43 14.53 10.57
N ALA A 42 15.41 13.72 10.88
CA ALA A 42 15.48 12.26 10.93
C ALA A 42 14.36 11.66 10.08
N THR A 43 14.51 10.40 9.67
CA THR A 43 13.49 9.68 8.90
C THR A 43 12.92 8.47 9.64
N SER A 44 11.64 8.19 9.43
CA SER A 44 10.95 7.00 9.96
C SER A 44 10.05 6.39 8.88
N PHE A 45 10.08 5.07 8.74
CA PHE A 45 9.36 4.38 7.67
C PHE A 45 8.44 3.29 8.21
N MET A 46 7.16 3.34 7.83
CA MET A 46 6.11 2.47 8.35
C MET A 46 5.38 1.73 7.23
N SER A 47 4.84 0.55 7.52
CA SER A 47 3.97 -0.18 6.58
C SER A 47 2.52 0.17 6.83
N THR A 48 1.75 0.47 5.77
CA THR A 48 0.31 0.82 5.89
C THR A 48 -0.60 -0.35 5.52
N ALA A 49 -1.89 -0.27 5.87
CA ALA A 49 -2.87 -1.29 5.50
C ALA A 49 -2.91 -1.58 3.99
N GLY A 50 -2.80 -0.54 3.14
CA GLY A 50 -2.74 -0.71 1.69
C GLY A 50 -1.47 -1.44 1.21
N ASP A 51 -0.36 -1.39 1.95
CA ASP A 51 0.87 -2.12 1.62
C ASP A 51 0.71 -3.62 1.87
N ARG A 52 -0.07 -3.96 2.92
CA ARG A 52 -0.34 -5.34 3.36
C ARG A 52 -1.36 -6.05 2.45
N ASN A 53 -2.31 -5.34 1.84
CA ASN A 53 -3.32 -5.93 0.96
C ASN A 53 -3.04 -5.66 -0.54
N GLN A 54 -2.45 -6.65 -1.21
CA GLN A 54 -2.11 -6.60 -2.64
C GLN A 54 -2.98 -7.52 -3.53
N SER A 55 -3.88 -8.30 -2.94
CA SER A 55 -4.69 -9.31 -3.63
C SER A 55 -6.04 -8.78 -4.12
N GLN A 56 -6.63 -7.80 -3.43
CA GLN A 56 -7.93 -7.23 -3.78
C GLN A 56 -7.81 -5.98 -4.70
N ALA A 57 -8.82 -5.77 -5.55
CA ALA A 57 -8.92 -4.61 -6.42
C ALA A 57 -9.04 -3.30 -5.60
N LEU A 58 -8.53 -2.18 -6.12
CA LEU A 58 -8.41 -0.93 -5.33
C LEU A 58 -9.76 -0.35 -4.90
N TYR A 59 -10.78 -0.48 -5.74
CA TYR A 59 -12.13 0.01 -5.43
C TYR A 59 -12.85 -0.80 -4.33
N LEU A 60 -12.38 -2.02 -4.05
CA LEU A 60 -12.89 -2.90 -2.99
C LEU A 60 -12.26 -2.59 -1.62
N LEU A 61 -11.05 -2.02 -1.58
CA LEU A 61 -10.32 -1.70 -0.35
C LEU A 61 -10.83 -0.43 0.35
N GLY A 62 -12.15 -0.25 0.40
CA GLY A 62 -12.82 1.00 0.79
C GLY A 62 -12.18 1.75 1.97
N GLY A 63 -11.99 3.06 1.80
CA GLY A 63 -11.54 3.96 2.86
C GLY A 63 -10.79 5.17 2.27
N LYS A 64 -11.21 6.38 2.65
CA LYS A 64 -10.58 7.63 2.16
C LYS A 64 -9.09 7.73 2.55
N ALA A 65 -8.65 7.00 3.58
CA ALA A 65 -7.33 7.11 4.22
C ALA A 65 -6.49 5.82 4.21
N LEU A 66 -6.66 4.93 3.22
CA LEU A 66 -5.97 3.60 3.17
C LEU A 66 -4.43 3.69 3.33
N TRP A 67 -3.84 4.80 2.88
CA TRP A 67 -2.40 5.02 2.85
C TRP A 67 -1.92 6.04 3.88
N THR A 68 -2.83 6.74 4.56
CA THR A 68 -2.49 7.85 5.46
C THR A 68 -2.83 7.55 6.92
N LYS A 69 -3.88 6.77 7.20
CA LYS A 69 -4.39 6.55 8.56
C LYS A 69 -3.34 6.12 9.59
N ASP A 70 -2.54 5.10 9.27
CA ASP A 70 -1.52 4.59 10.21
C ASP A 70 -0.42 5.64 10.48
N LEU A 71 -0.13 6.50 9.50
CA LEU A 71 0.83 7.60 9.62
C LEU A 71 0.26 8.78 10.41
N GLU A 72 -1.01 9.12 10.17
CA GLU A 72 -1.74 10.19 10.86
C GLU A 72 -1.86 9.92 12.38
N VAL A 73 -1.99 8.65 12.79
CA VAL A 73 -1.93 8.27 14.22
C VAL A 73 -0.57 8.61 14.82
N ALA A 74 0.53 8.21 14.17
CA ALA A 74 1.88 8.52 14.65
C ALA A 74 2.15 10.04 14.71
N LEU A 75 1.61 10.79 13.75
CA LEU A 75 1.72 12.25 13.72
C LEU A 75 0.99 12.89 14.91
N LYS A 76 -0.23 12.44 15.20
CA LYS A 76 -1.05 12.95 16.31
C LYS A 76 -0.49 12.60 17.68
N ASP A 77 0.08 11.40 17.81
CA ASP A 77 0.70 10.93 19.06
C ASP A 77 2.07 11.57 19.33
N GLY A 78 2.57 12.41 18.41
CA GLY A 78 3.88 13.06 18.54
C GLY A 78 5.07 12.12 18.31
N ALA A 79 4.82 10.90 17.80
CA ALA A 79 5.88 9.95 17.47
C ALA A 79 6.69 10.40 16.23
N VAL A 80 6.06 11.19 15.35
CA VAL A 80 6.68 11.82 14.18
C VAL A 80 6.17 13.26 14.06
N ASP A 81 6.89 14.09 13.32
CA ASP A 81 6.59 15.54 13.22
C ASP A 81 6.01 15.94 11.87
N MET A 82 6.37 15.21 10.81
CA MET A 82 5.95 15.51 9.44
C MET A 82 5.72 14.20 8.68
N LEU A 83 4.69 14.16 7.86
CA LEU A 83 4.43 13.03 6.96
C LEU A 83 4.64 13.45 5.51
N VAL A 84 5.37 12.64 4.74
CA VAL A 84 5.63 12.90 3.33
C VAL A 84 4.77 12.00 2.44
N HIS A 85 3.99 12.62 1.56
CA HIS A 85 3.05 11.93 0.69
C HIS A 85 3.24 12.29 -0.79
N SER A 86 2.96 11.32 -1.65
CA SER A 86 2.50 11.64 -3.01
C SER A 86 1.13 12.30 -2.89
N PHE A 87 0.98 13.54 -3.35
CA PHE A 87 -0.17 14.35 -2.94
C PHE A 87 -1.51 13.83 -3.48
N LYS A 88 -1.49 13.12 -4.61
CA LYS A 88 -2.66 12.42 -5.16
C LYS A 88 -3.24 11.31 -4.26
N ASP A 89 -2.45 10.81 -3.32
CA ASP A 89 -2.85 9.73 -2.40
C ASP A 89 -3.42 10.30 -1.08
N VAL A 90 -3.44 11.64 -0.93
CA VAL A 90 -3.91 12.32 0.27
C VAL A 90 -5.39 12.69 0.11
N PRO A 91 -6.27 12.32 1.07
CA PRO A 91 -7.68 12.69 1.05
C PRO A 91 -7.89 14.19 0.90
N THR A 92 -8.96 14.62 0.21
CA THR A 92 -9.31 16.05 0.04
C THR A 92 -9.68 16.77 1.35
N VAL A 93 -10.04 16.00 2.37
CA VAL A 93 -10.34 16.43 3.75
C VAL A 93 -9.47 15.60 4.69
N LEU A 94 -8.59 16.27 5.44
CA LEU A 94 -7.72 15.63 6.43
C LEU A 94 -8.45 15.43 7.76
N PRO A 95 -7.98 14.51 8.62
CA PRO A 95 -8.49 14.39 9.98
C PRO A 95 -8.25 15.67 10.80
N ASP A 96 -9.11 15.90 11.80
CA ASP A 96 -8.93 17.00 12.75
C ASP A 96 -7.54 16.96 13.40
N GLY A 97 -6.91 18.13 13.52
CA GLY A 97 -5.54 18.25 14.06
C GLY A 97 -4.43 18.03 13.04
N CYS A 98 -4.74 17.63 11.80
CA CYS A 98 -3.79 17.50 10.70
C CYS A 98 -3.97 18.61 9.65
N MET A 99 -2.87 19.04 9.02
CA MET A 99 -2.92 19.97 7.90
C MET A 99 -1.78 19.73 6.89
N ILE A 100 -1.98 20.15 5.64
CA ILE A 100 -0.87 20.23 4.68
C ILE A 100 -0.03 21.46 5.00
N GLY A 101 1.17 21.24 5.50
CA GLY A 101 2.14 22.29 5.79
C GLY A 101 2.86 22.78 4.54
N ALA A 102 3.25 21.87 3.64
CA ALA A 102 3.98 22.22 2.42
C ALA A 102 3.49 21.46 1.20
N ILE A 103 3.59 22.10 0.04
CA ILE A 103 3.46 21.47 -1.28
C ILE A 103 4.71 21.83 -2.07
N LEU A 104 5.52 20.83 -2.40
CA LEU A 104 6.79 21.02 -3.10
C LEU A 104 6.56 21.24 -4.60
N GLU A 105 7.60 21.67 -5.30
CA GLU A 105 7.61 21.82 -6.76
C GLU A 105 7.14 20.53 -7.45
N ARG A 106 6.27 20.69 -8.47
CA ARG A 106 5.61 19.59 -9.15
C ARG A 106 6.55 18.96 -10.18
N GLU A 107 6.76 17.66 -10.05
CA GLU A 107 7.28 16.85 -11.15
C GLU A 107 6.20 16.68 -12.23
N ASP A 108 6.58 16.28 -13.45
CA ASP A 108 5.64 16.10 -14.56
C ASP A 108 4.41 15.25 -14.15
N PRO A 109 3.19 15.84 -14.20
CA PRO A 109 1.99 15.19 -13.70
C PRO A 109 1.41 14.15 -14.65
N VAL A 110 1.91 14.01 -15.88
CA VAL A 110 1.30 13.14 -16.89
C VAL A 110 1.38 11.65 -16.53
N ASP A 111 0.49 10.88 -17.15
CA ASP A 111 0.61 9.43 -17.21
C ASP A 111 1.39 9.04 -18.46
N SER A 112 2.17 7.97 -18.36
CA SER A 112 2.99 7.46 -19.46
C SER A 112 2.72 5.99 -19.70
N LEU A 113 2.79 5.62 -20.96
CA LEU A 113 2.80 4.24 -21.44
C LEU A 113 4.17 3.62 -21.15
N VAL A 114 4.14 2.37 -20.67
CA VAL A 114 5.32 1.54 -20.47
C VAL A 114 5.08 0.20 -21.15
N VAL A 115 5.70 -0.02 -22.30
CA VAL A 115 5.56 -1.25 -23.09
C VAL A 115 6.46 -2.35 -22.55
N LYS A 116 5.99 -3.62 -22.65
CA LYS A 116 6.75 -4.81 -22.26
C LYS A 116 8.12 -4.85 -22.94
N ALA A 117 9.16 -5.21 -22.19
CA ALA A 117 10.51 -5.31 -22.73
C ALA A 117 10.56 -6.22 -23.98
N GLY A 118 11.33 -5.81 -24.99
CA GLY A 118 11.47 -6.53 -26.25
C GLY A 118 10.31 -6.35 -27.24
N LYS A 119 9.31 -5.51 -26.93
CA LYS A 119 8.29 -5.08 -27.89
C LYS A 119 8.60 -3.69 -28.44
N GLU A 120 8.25 -3.46 -29.70
CA GLU A 120 8.64 -2.24 -30.42
C GLU A 120 7.57 -1.14 -30.41
N TRP A 121 6.36 -1.42 -29.90
CA TRP A 121 5.26 -0.47 -29.86
C TRP A 121 5.64 0.81 -29.12
N LYS A 122 5.35 1.97 -29.72
CA LYS A 122 5.67 3.30 -29.18
C LYS A 122 4.46 4.08 -28.70
N SER A 123 3.25 3.61 -29.01
CA SER A 123 2.01 4.29 -28.66
C SER A 123 0.90 3.29 -28.36
N LEU A 124 -0.19 3.78 -27.74
CA LEU A 124 -1.40 2.98 -27.53
C LEU A 124 -2.04 2.50 -28.84
N ASN A 125 -1.90 3.28 -29.92
CA ASN A 125 -2.47 2.97 -31.24
C ASN A 125 -1.77 1.78 -31.92
N GLU A 126 -0.53 1.49 -31.53
CA GLU A 126 0.26 0.40 -32.09
C GLU A 126 0.02 -0.93 -31.38
N LEU A 127 -0.64 -0.91 -30.21
CA LEU A 127 -1.01 -2.13 -29.50
C LEU A 127 -2.06 -2.90 -30.30
N PRO A 128 -1.83 -4.20 -30.60
CA PRO A 128 -2.80 -5.03 -31.30
C PRO A 128 -4.15 -5.11 -30.56
N ALA A 129 -5.23 -5.30 -31.32
CA ALA A 129 -6.55 -5.53 -30.72
C ALA A 129 -6.50 -6.74 -29.78
N GLY A 130 -7.15 -6.62 -28.63
CA GLY A 130 -7.13 -7.61 -27.56
C GLY A 130 -5.92 -7.53 -26.62
N SER A 131 -4.94 -6.66 -26.88
CA SER A 131 -3.81 -6.45 -25.97
C SER A 131 -4.28 -6.00 -24.59
N VAL A 132 -3.58 -6.47 -23.56
CA VAL A 132 -3.89 -6.15 -22.17
C VAL A 132 -3.01 -5.01 -21.69
N VAL A 133 -3.65 -3.93 -21.25
CA VAL A 133 -3.02 -2.78 -20.62
C VAL A 133 -3.27 -2.83 -19.11
N GLY A 134 -2.19 -2.86 -18.33
CA GLY A 134 -2.26 -2.95 -16.88
C GLY A 134 -2.40 -1.59 -16.18
N THR A 135 -3.49 -1.40 -15.46
CA THR A 135 -3.69 -0.24 -14.56
C THR A 135 -4.84 -0.52 -13.59
N SER A 136 -4.62 -0.24 -12.30
CA SER A 136 -5.70 -0.33 -11.28
C SER A 136 -6.46 0.99 -11.07
N SER A 137 -6.24 1.99 -11.92
CA SER A 137 -6.88 3.31 -11.81
C SER A 137 -8.16 3.36 -12.64
N VAL A 138 -9.30 3.49 -11.97
CA VAL A 138 -10.62 3.66 -12.62
C VAL A 138 -10.64 4.88 -13.54
N ARG A 139 -9.98 5.98 -13.16
CA ARG A 139 -9.79 7.18 -13.99
C ARG A 139 -9.13 6.85 -15.33
N ARG A 140 -7.99 6.13 -15.30
CA ARG A 140 -7.25 5.79 -16.52
C ARG A 140 -8.06 4.88 -17.42
N VAL A 141 -8.68 3.85 -16.85
CA VAL A 141 -9.49 2.89 -17.61
C VAL A 141 -10.68 3.60 -18.28
N ALA A 142 -11.44 4.40 -17.52
CA ALA A 142 -12.60 5.13 -18.03
C ALA A 142 -12.25 6.05 -19.22
N GLN A 143 -11.19 6.85 -19.09
CA GLN A 143 -10.77 7.77 -20.15
C GLN A 143 -10.22 7.04 -21.38
N LEU A 144 -9.41 5.99 -21.19
CA LEU A 144 -8.82 5.25 -22.30
C LEU A 144 -9.87 4.43 -23.07
N ARG A 145 -10.89 3.87 -22.40
CA ARG A 145 -11.97 3.12 -23.05
C ARG A 145 -12.71 3.90 -24.13
N ARG A 146 -12.77 5.23 -24.02
CA ARG A 146 -13.40 6.13 -24.99
C ARG A 146 -12.86 5.93 -26.40
N ASN A 147 -11.52 5.80 -26.51
CA ASN A 147 -10.81 5.78 -27.79
C ASN A 147 -10.12 4.43 -28.06
N TYR A 148 -10.06 3.54 -27.07
CA TYR A 148 -9.32 2.28 -27.13
C TYR A 148 -10.19 1.07 -26.73
N SER A 149 -11.40 0.98 -27.31
CA SER A 149 -12.35 -0.13 -27.06
C SER A 149 -11.80 -1.51 -27.47
N GLY A 150 -10.83 -1.56 -28.38
CA GLY A 150 -10.13 -2.77 -28.78
C GLY A 150 -9.10 -3.28 -27.75
N LEU A 151 -8.73 -2.48 -26.74
CA LEU A 151 -7.79 -2.88 -25.69
C LEU A 151 -8.52 -3.45 -24.47
N LYS A 152 -7.88 -4.42 -23.80
CA LYS A 152 -8.35 -4.98 -22.54
C LYS A 152 -7.61 -4.29 -21.39
N PHE A 153 -8.32 -3.97 -20.31
CA PHE A 153 -7.72 -3.36 -19.12
C PHE A 153 -7.80 -4.33 -17.95
N LEU A 154 -6.65 -4.64 -17.34
CA LEU A 154 -6.56 -5.50 -16.15
C LEU A 154 -5.88 -4.77 -14.99
N ASP A 155 -6.30 -5.09 -13.78
CA ASP A 155 -5.73 -4.51 -12.56
C ASP A 155 -4.29 -4.99 -12.35
N VAL A 156 -3.38 -4.03 -12.18
CA VAL A 156 -1.99 -4.30 -11.79
C VAL A 156 -1.71 -3.71 -10.40
N ARG A 157 -1.38 -4.59 -9.45
CA ARG A 157 -1.11 -4.25 -8.04
C ARG A 157 0.35 -4.47 -7.66
N GLY A 158 0.78 -3.81 -6.59
CA GLY A 158 2.16 -3.78 -6.09
C GLY A 158 2.82 -2.42 -6.28
N ASN A 159 4.03 -2.27 -5.74
CA ASN A 159 4.89 -1.11 -5.96
C ASN A 159 5.46 -1.12 -7.41
N LEU A 160 6.21 -0.07 -7.80
CA LEU A 160 6.73 0.04 -9.17
C LEU A 160 7.57 -1.18 -9.58
N ASN A 161 8.52 -1.62 -8.75
CA ASN A 161 9.33 -2.82 -9.02
C ASN A 161 8.47 -4.06 -9.30
N THR A 162 7.47 -4.34 -8.45
CA THR A 162 6.55 -5.47 -8.65
C THR A 162 5.75 -5.34 -9.94
N ARG A 163 5.30 -4.13 -10.29
CA ARG A 163 4.56 -3.89 -11.53
C ARG A 163 5.44 -4.10 -12.77
N MET A 164 6.66 -3.59 -12.74
CA MET A 164 7.63 -3.79 -13.82
C MET A 164 7.97 -5.27 -14.00
N ALA A 165 8.18 -6.01 -12.92
CA ALA A 165 8.37 -7.46 -12.97
C ALA A 165 7.16 -8.19 -13.59
N LYS A 166 5.93 -7.81 -13.22
CA LYS A 166 4.70 -8.37 -13.81
C LYS A 166 4.55 -8.04 -15.29
N LEU A 167 4.99 -6.86 -15.73
CA LEU A 167 4.99 -6.49 -17.14
C LEU A 167 5.97 -7.34 -17.94
N ASP A 168 7.19 -7.49 -17.42
CA ASP A 168 8.29 -8.14 -18.14
C ASP A 168 8.29 -9.68 -18.00
N ALA A 169 7.49 -10.25 -17.09
CA ALA A 169 7.30 -11.69 -16.97
C ALA A 169 6.87 -12.30 -18.32
N GLU A 170 7.55 -13.36 -18.76
CA GLU A 170 7.38 -13.96 -20.10
C GLU A 170 5.92 -14.40 -20.34
N ASP A 171 5.34 -15.10 -19.38
CA ASP A 171 3.96 -15.58 -19.30
C ASP A 171 2.98 -14.55 -18.69
N GLY A 172 3.46 -13.34 -18.39
CA GLY A 172 2.65 -12.25 -17.85
C GLY A 172 1.61 -11.75 -18.85
N PRO A 173 0.38 -11.42 -18.40
CA PRO A 173 -0.72 -11.09 -19.31
C PRO A 173 -0.57 -9.71 -19.95
N TYR A 174 0.30 -8.84 -19.44
CA TYR A 174 0.36 -7.42 -19.81
C TYR A 174 1.22 -7.20 -21.06
N ALA A 175 0.66 -6.48 -22.03
CA ALA A 175 1.41 -5.94 -23.16
C ALA A 175 2.06 -4.58 -22.82
N ALA A 176 1.39 -3.81 -21.96
CA ALA A 176 1.86 -2.52 -21.49
C ALA A 176 1.25 -2.18 -20.12
N LEU A 177 1.84 -1.21 -19.42
CA LEU A 177 1.29 -0.58 -18.23
C LEU A 177 1.06 0.91 -18.48
N ILE A 178 0.17 1.51 -17.68
CA ILE A 178 0.03 2.96 -17.57
C ILE A 178 0.48 3.38 -16.17
N LEU A 179 1.52 4.19 -16.08
CA LEU A 179 2.13 4.62 -14.81
C LEU A 179 2.27 6.14 -14.78
N ALA A 180 2.44 6.72 -13.59
CA ALA A 180 2.66 8.16 -13.48
C ALA A 180 4.13 8.45 -13.81
N LYS A 181 4.40 9.40 -14.70
CA LYS A 181 5.76 9.77 -15.12
C LYS A 181 6.64 10.13 -13.94
N SER A 182 6.15 11.03 -13.09
CA SER A 182 6.83 11.46 -11.85
C SER A 182 7.26 10.31 -10.94
N GLY A 183 6.46 9.24 -10.82
CA GLY A 183 6.83 8.08 -10.02
C GLY A 183 8.00 7.29 -10.63
N MET A 184 7.98 7.12 -11.96
CA MET A 184 9.04 6.42 -12.70
C MET A 184 10.36 7.22 -12.66
N VAL A 185 10.30 8.52 -12.92
CA VAL A 185 11.47 9.42 -12.91
C VAL A 185 12.13 9.43 -11.53
N ARG A 186 11.37 9.66 -10.45
CA ARG A 186 11.89 9.65 -9.08
C ARG A 186 12.53 8.30 -8.70
N ASN A 187 12.01 7.19 -9.22
CA ASN A 187 12.54 5.86 -8.94
C ASN A 187 13.73 5.47 -9.83
N GLY A 188 14.25 6.39 -10.67
CA GLY A 188 15.35 6.10 -11.60
C GLY A 188 14.94 5.22 -12.78
N MET A 189 13.64 5.13 -13.07
CA MET A 189 13.08 4.31 -14.15
C MET A 189 12.57 5.14 -15.33
N GLY A 190 13.07 6.38 -15.50
CA GLY A 190 12.66 7.27 -16.59
C GLY A 190 12.85 6.64 -17.98
N ASP A 191 13.94 5.89 -18.17
CA ASP A 191 14.27 5.25 -19.45
C ASP A 191 13.31 4.11 -19.84
N ARG A 192 12.48 3.63 -18.89
CA ARG A 192 11.43 2.65 -19.18
C ARG A 192 10.18 3.27 -19.80
N LEU A 193 10.04 4.59 -19.75
CA LEU A 193 8.89 5.29 -20.31
C LEU A 193 8.91 5.19 -21.84
N THR A 194 7.81 4.73 -22.41
CA THR A 194 7.66 4.59 -23.86
C THR A 194 7.13 5.87 -24.51
N ALA A 195 6.05 6.42 -23.95
CA ALA A 195 5.44 7.65 -24.43
C ALA A 195 4.54 8.29 -23.35
N ASP A 196 4.48 9.61 -23.32
CA ASP A 196 3.54 10.34 -22.48
C ASP A 196 2.15 10.35 -23.12
N ILE A 197 1.11 10.16 -22.30
CA ILE A 197 -0.28 10.17 -22.74
C ILE A 197 -0.89 11.50 -22.30
N LEU A 198 -1.01 12.41 -23.26
CA LEU A 198 -1.45 13.78 -23.02
C LEU A 198 -2.98 13.93 -23.19
N PRO A 199 -3.58 14.97 -22.62
CA PRO A 199 -4.92 15.41 -23.00
C PRO A 199 -5.05 15.66 -24.51
N PRO A 200 -6.20 15.34 -25.14
CA PRO A 200 -7.45 14.90 -24.50
C PRO A 200 -7.53 13.39 -24.25
N THR A 201 -6.50 12.62 -24.59
CA THR A 201 -6.49 11.16 -24.42
C THR A 201 -6.51 10.74 -22.95
N LEU A 202 -5.71 11.41 -22.11
CA LEU A 202 -5.67 11.12 -20.68
C LEU A 202 -5.34 12.38 -19.86
N TYR A 203 -6.28 12.76 -19.00
CA TYR A 203 -6.15 13.80 -17.99
C TYR A 203 -5.66 13.16 -16.70
N HIS A 204 -4.61 13.74 -16.08
CA HIS A 204 -3.94 13.17 -14.92
C HIS A 204 -4.81 13.19 -13.66
N ALA A 205 -4.41 12.44 -12.64
CA ALA A 205 -5.07 12.51 -11.34
C ALA A 205 -4.82 13.87 -10.68
N VAL A 206 -5.74 14.27 -9.81
CA VAL A 206 -5.56 15.45 -8.94
C VAL A 206 -4.29 15.31 -8.12
N SER A 207 -3.50 16.38 -8.12
CA SER A 207 -2.23 16.54 -7.45
C SER A 207 -1.15 15.53 -7.84
N GLN A 208 -1.33 14.82 -8.97
CA GLN A 208 -0.30 13.91 -9.48
C GLN A 208 1.00 14.69 -9.76
N GLY A 209 2.15 14.12 -9.41
CA GLY A 209 3.46 14.77 -9.56
C GLY A 209 3.89 15.62 -8.36
N ALA A 210 2.97 16.16 -7.56
CA ALA A 210 3.31 16.93 -6.36
C ALA A 210 3.63 16.02 -5.17
N LEU A 211 4.54 16.49 -4.31
CA LEU A 211 4.72 15.97 -2.96
C LEU A 211 4.10 16.94 -1.97
N ALA A 212 3.45 16.41 -0.94
CA ALA A 212 2.90 17.18 0.15
C ALA A 212 3.49 16.74 1.48
N VAL A 213 3.72 17.70 2.36
CA VAL A 213 4.12 17.50 3.74
C VAL A 213 2.92 17.78 4.63
N GLU A 214 2.45 16.76 5.34
CA GLU A 214 1.39 16.87 6.34
C GLU A 214 2.01 17.02 7.74
N ILE A 215 1.45 17.91 8.55
CA ILE A 215 1.92 18.25 9.90
C ILE A 215 0.74 18.36 10.86
N ARG A 216 1.01 18.39 12.17
CA ARG A 216 -0.01 18.77 13.15
C ARG A 216 -0.35 20.25 12.99
N SER A 217 -1.64 20.59 13.09
CA SER A 217 -2.11 21.97 12.90
C SER A 217 -1.67 22.94 14.00
N ASP A 218 -1.26 22.44 15.16
CA ASP A 218 -0.78 23.22 16.30
C ASP A 218 0.77 23.34 16.36
N ASP A 219 1.49 22.69 15.44
CA ASP A 219 2.96 22.72 15.40
C ASP A 219 3.49 23.90 14.58
N ALA A 220 3.55 25.07 15.22
CA ALA A 220 4.00 26.31 14.60
C ALA A 220 5.43 26.23 14.05
N GLU A 221 6.32 25.49 14.72
CA GLU A 221 7.72 25.35 14.28
C GLU A 221 7.81 24.53 13.00
N ALA A 222 7.09 23.39 12.92
CA ALA A 222 7.00 22.60 11.71
C ALA A 222 6.39 23.39 10.54
N LEU A 223 5.37 24.21 10.82
CA LEU A 223 4.73 25.05 9.82
C LEU A 223 5.69 26.09 9.22
N GLU A 224 6.53 26.74 10.02
CA GLU A 224 7.52 27.71 9.52
C GLU A 224 8.58 27.06 8.61
N LEU A 225 8.98 25.82 8.90
CA LEU A 225 9.84 25.04 8.00
C LEU A 225 9.13 24.73 6.67
N CYS A 226 7.88 24.28 6.77
CA CYS A 226 7.08 23.91 5.62
C CYS A 226 6.77 25.10 4.68
N LYS A 227 6.57 26.30 5.21
CA LYS A 227 6.37 27.53 4.41
C LYS A 227 7.54 27.78 3.46
N LYS A 228 8.79 27.53 3.91
CA LYS A 228 9.98 27.74 3.08
C LYS A 228 10.17 26.69 1.99
N LEU A 229 9.61 25.49 2.17
CA LEU A 229 9.61 24.43 1.14
C LEU A 229 8.52 24.63 0.08
N THR A 230 7.51 25.45 0.37
CA THR A 230 6.31 25.51 -0.45
C THR A 230 6.58 26.19 -1.78
N HIS A 231 6.29 25.48 -2.87
CA HIS A 231 6.32 26.04 -4.21
C HIS A 231 4.95 26.63 -4.57
N ARG A 232 4.86 27.96 -4.60
CA ARG A 232 3.59 28.70 -4.77
C ARG A 232 2.78 28.24 -5.98
N GLU A 233 3.40 28.11 -7.16
CA GLU A 233 2.67 27.75 -8.38
C GLU A 233 2.05 26.35 -8.27
N THR A 234 2.80 25.40 -7.69
CA THR A 234 2.29 24.04 -7.46
C THR A 234 1.21 24.02 -6.39
N GLN A 235 1.36 24.80 -5.32
CA GLN A 235 0.34 24.95 -4.29
C GLN A 235 -0.98 25.44 -4.89
N LEU A 236 -0.98 26.56 -5.62
CA LEU A 236 -2.19 27.12 -6.22
C LEU A 236 -2.84 26.14 -7.21
N ALA A 237 -2.05 25.52 -8.09
CA ALA A 237 -2.57 24.52 -9.03
C ALA A 237 -3.19 23.32 -8.30
N CYS A 238 -2.49 22.73 -7.33
CA CYS A 238 -3.00 21.55 -6.62
C CYS A 238 -4.21 21.86 -5.75
N LEU A 239 -4.27 23.02 -5.10
CA LEU A 239 -5.42 23.40 -4.28
C LEU A 239 -6.67 23.68 -5.13
N ALA A 240 -6.52 24.26 -6.32
CA ALA A 240 -7.63 24.36 -7.27
C ALA A 240 -8.14 22.98 -7.73
N GLU A 241 -7.24 22.05 -8.09
CA GLU A 241 -7.62 20.69 -8.46
C GLU A 241 -8.34 19.97 -7.31
N ARG A 242 -7.83 20.11 -6.09
CA ARG A 242 -8.38 19.46 -4.89
C ARG A 242 -9.71 20.06 -4.48
N ALA A 243 -9.90 21.37 -4.62
CA ALA A 243 -11.20 22.00 -4.38
C ALA A 243 -12.26 21.51 -5.38
N CYS A 244 -11.88 21.37 -6.65
CA CYS A 244 -12.76 20.77 -7.66
C CYS A 244 -13.14 19.34 -7.26
N LEU A 245 -12.14 18.52 -6.93
CA LEU A 245 -12.35 17.13 -6.53
C LEU A 245 -13.19 17.01 -5.26
N ARG A 246 -12.98 17.87 -4.25
CA ARG A 246 -13.74 17.88 -3.00
C ARG A 246 -15.24 18.07 -3.22
N VAL A 247 -15.62 18.93 -4.16
CA VAL A 247 -17.02 19.16 -4.54
C VAL A 247 -17.58 17.97 -5.33
N LEU A 248 -16.78 17.36 -6.23
CA LEU A 248 -17.20 16.19 -7.01
C LEU A 248 -17.25 14.89 -6.19
N GLU A 249 -16.42 14.77 -5.15
CA GLU A 249 -16.12 13.49 -4.52
C GLU A 249 -17.27 12.89 -3.74
N GLY A 250 -18.14 13.69 -3.10
CA GLY A 250 -19.41 13.27 -2.46
C GLY A 250 -19.40 12.03 -1.53
N GLY A 251 -18.27 11.32 -1.35
CA GLY A 251 -18.22 9.97 -0.80
C GLY A 251 -17.18 8.98 -1.38
N CYS A 252 -16.70 9.04 -2.63
CA CYS A 252 -16.01 7.87 -3.27
C CYS A 252 -14.89 8.19 -4.29
N SER A 253 -14.00 7.21 -4.56
CA SER A 253 -12.97 7.27 -5.61
C SER A 253 -13.58 7.33 -7.01
N VAL A 254 -13.57 8.51 -7.62
CA VAL A 254 -14.27 8.83 -8.88
C VAL A 254 -13.28 8.96 -10.05
N PRO A 255 -13.68 8.62 -11.29
CA PRO A 255 -12.87 8.73 -12.51
C PRO A 255 -12.74 10.19 -12.98
N VAL A 256 -12.25 11.04 -12.08
CA VAL A 256 -11.99 12.46 -12.32
C VAL A 256 -10.58 12.63 -12.87
N GLY A 257 -10.46 13.31 -14.00
CA GLY A 257 -9.18 13.74 -14.56
C GLY A 257 -9.05 15.26 -14.54
N VAL A 258 -7.83 15.75 -14.41
CA VAL A 258 -7.52 17.19 -14.47
C VAL A 258 -6.32 17.48 -15.38
N LYS A 259 -6.25 18.73 -15.84
CA LYS A 259 -5.05 19.36 -16.42
C LYS A 259 -5.01 20.79 -15.89
N THR A 260 -3.92 21.15 -15.22
CA THR A 260 -3.71 22.52 -14.75
C THR A 260 -2.47 23.15 -15.30
N ARG A 261 -2.53 24.46 -15.50
CA ARG A 261 -1.37 25.30 -15.71
C ARG A 261 -1.60 26.65 -15.03
N LEU A 262 -0.63 27.11 -14.25
CA LEU A 262 -0.55 28.51 -13.88
C LEU A 262 0.32 29.22 -14.92
N GLY A 263 -0.29 30.08 -15.72
CA GLY A 263 0.36 30.83 -16.79
C GLY A 263 0.96 32.15 -16.32
N ALA A 264 1.55 32.89 -17.26
CA ALA A 264 2.04 34.24 -17.00
C ALA A 264 0.90 35.15 -16.51
N GLY A 265 1.21 36.04 -15.56
CA GLY A 265 0.22 36.97 -14.98
C GLY A 265 -0.79 36.31 -14.04
N ASP A 266 -0.38 35.20 -13.40
CA ASP A 266 -1.19 34.41 -12.46
C ASP A 266 -2.55 33.94 -13.04
N GLU A 267 -2.60 33.65 -14.34
CA GLU A 267 -3.79 33.06 -14.97
C GLU A 267 -3.80 31.55 -14.77
N LEU A 268 -4.72 31.05 -13.94
CA LEU A 268 -4.93 29.63 -13.73
C LEU A 268 -5.85 29.10 -14.83
N GLU A 269 -5.31 28.20 -15.66
CA GLU A 269 -6.08 27.34 -16.56
C GLU A 269 -6.29 25.98 -15.89
N LEU A 270 -7.53 25.67 -15.52
CA LEU A 270 -7.94 24.39 -14.96
C LEU A 270 -8.95 23.72 -15.88
N THR A 271 -8.56 22.58 -16.44
CA THR A 271 -9.48 21.64 -17.10
C THR A 271 -9.78 20.49 -16.15
N CYS A 272 -11.04 20.09 -16.05
CA CYS A 272 -11.45 18.91 -15.32
C CYS A 272 -12.48 18.12 -16.12
N CYS A 273 -12.44 16.79 -16.00
CA CYS A 273 -13.37 15.90 -16.65
C CYS A 273 -13.84 14.76 -15.72
N VAL A 274 -15.05 14.28 -15.98
CA VAL A 274 -15.68 13.12 -15.34
C VAL A 274 -16.11 12.16 -16.44
N THR A 275 -15.74 10.89 -16.33
CA THR A 275 -16.00 9.87 -17.37
C THR A 275 -16.68 8.65 -16.76
N SER A 276 -17.71 8.10 -17.38
CA SER A 276 -18.32 6.85 -16.92
C SER A 276 -17.33 5.68 -16.99
N LEU A 277 -17.53 4.64 -16.17
CA LEU A 277 -16.57 3.52 -16.05
C LEU A 277 -16.38 2.74 -17.37
N ASP A 278 -17.40 2.71 -18.21
CA ASP A 278 -17.37 2.12 -19.56
C ASP A 278 -16.80 3.08 -20.63
N GLY A 279 -16.68 4.37 -20.32
CA GLY A 279 -16.22 5.41 -21.24
C GLY A 279 -17.32 5.97 -22.16
N SER A 280 -18.59 5.57 -22.03
CA SER A 280 -19.67 6.02 -22.92
C SER A 280 -20.10 7.46 -22.68
N GLN A 281 -19.99 7.95 -21.44
CA GLN A 281 -20.31 9.33 -21.06
C GLN A 281 -19.06 10.06 -20.59
N HIS A 282 -18.92 11.32 -20.99
CA HIS A 282 -17.78 12.16 -20.64
C HIS A 282 -18.19 13.62 -20.60
N VAL A 283 -18.00 14.26 -19.44
CA VAL A 283 -18.20 15.70 -19.26
C VAL A 283 -16.84 16.34 -19.00
N GLN A 284 -16.54 17.43 -19.69
CA GLN A 284 -15.29 18.17 -19.56
C GLN A 284 -15.55 19.66 -19.68
N HIS A 285 -14.97 20.44 -18.76
CA HIS A 285 -14.94 21.89 -18.84
C HIS A 285 -13.57 22.45 -18.47
N THR A 286 -13.31 23.66 -18.95
CA THR A 286 -12.08 24.42 -18.69
C THR A 286 -12.46 25.81 -18.20
N LEU A 287 -11.82 26.26 -17.13
CA LEU A 287 -11.84 27.64 -16.69
C LEU A 287 -10.46 28.27 -16.81
N LYS A 288 -10.45 29.57 -17.12
CA LYS A 288 -9.27 30.44 -17.13
C LYS A 288 -9.59 31.67 -16.31
N GLU A 289 -8.96 31.80 -15.15
CA GLU A 289 -9.20 32.93 -14.24
C GLU A 289 -7.88 33.42 -13.67
N LYS A 290 -7.76 34.73 -13.48
CA LYS A 290 -6.66 35.31 -12.74
C LYS A 290 -6.86 35.04 -11.27
N ILE A 291 -5.82 34.53 -10.62
CA ILE A 291 -5.81 34.23 -9.19
C ILE A 291 -4.65 34.95 -8.52
N GLN A 292 -4.77 35.30 -7.25
CA GLN A 292 -3.64 35.88 -6.50
C GLN A 292 -3.37 35.12 -5.20
N SER A 293 -4.39 34.43 -4.70
CA SER A 293 -4.42 33.77 -3.41
C SER A 293 -4.81 32.30 -3.50
N VAL A 294 -4.67 31.59 -2.37
CA VAL A 294 -5.15 30.21 -2.22
C VAL A 294 -6.67 30.16 -2.33
N GLU A 295 -7.36 31.16 -1.77
CA GLU A 295 -8.80 31.29 -1.78
C GLU A 295 -9.35 31.41 -3.20
N ASP A 296 -8.68 32.20 -4.06
CA ASP A 296 -9.03 32.33 -5.47
C ASP A 296 -8.89 30.98 -6.20
N ALA A 297 -7.78 30.27 -5.96
CA ALA A 297 -7.52 28.97 -6.58
C ALA A 297 -8.59 27.94 -6.19
N GLU A 298 -8.92 27.84 -4.90
CA GLU A 298 -9.98 26.96 -4.42
C GLU A 298 -11.38 27.36 -4.96
N ALA A 299 -11.65 28.66 -5.11
CA ALA A 299 -12.89 29.16 -5.69
C ALA A 299 -13.04 28.75 -7.16
N VAL A 300 -11.98 28.86 -7.97
CA VAL A 300 -11.96 28.40 -9.37
C VAL A 300 -12.25 26.89 -9.44
N GLY A 301 -11.59 26.09 -8.60
CA GLY A 301 -11.83 24.65 -8.52
C GLY A 301 -13.28 24.31 -8.19
N SER A 302 -13.82 24.93 -7.13
CA SER A 302 -15.19 24.72 -6.68
C SER A 302 -16.22 25.16 -7.72
N LYS A 303 -15.95 26.25 -8.44
CA LYS A 303 -16.80 26.75 -9.53
C LYS A 303 -16.81 25.78 -10.71
N LEU A 304 -15.65 25.27 -11.13
CA LEU A 304 -15.55 24.30 -12.21
C LEU A 304 -16.32 23.01 -11.89
N ALA A 305 -16.23 22.52 -10.65
CA ALA A 305 -16.97 21.34 -10.23
C ALA A 305 -18.50 21.52 -10.35
N LYS A 306 -19.03 22.69 -9.98
CA LYS A 306 -20.46 23.01 -10.15
C LYS A 306 -20.87 23.00 -11.62
N ILE A 307 -20.08 23.63 -12.50
CA ILE A 307 -20.32 23.61 -13.94
C ILE A 307 -20.34 22.17 -14.48
N LEU A 308 -19.42 21.32 -14.04
CA LEU A 308 -19.39 19.91 -14.42
C LEU A 308 -20.67 19.17 -13.97
N ILE A 309 -21.09 19.38 -12.73
CA ILE A 309 -22.31 18.77 -12.17
C ILE A 309 -23.53 19.18 -12.98
N ASP A 310 -23.70 20.48 -13.22
CA ASP A 310 -24.82 21.05 -13.99
C ASP A 310 -24.81 20.58 -15.46
N SER A 311 -23.64 20.17 -15.96
CA SER A 311 -23.44 19.66 -17.33
C SER A 311 -23.50 18.12 -17.42
N GLY A 312 -24.01 17.45 -16.39
CA GLY A 312 -24.30 16.00 -16.40
C GLY A 312 -23.28 15.13 -15.67
N ALA A 313 -22.24 15.70 -15.04
CA ALA A 313 -21.30 14.89 -14.25
C ALA A 313 -21.98 14.27 -13.01
N GLY A 314 -23.03 14.89 -12.48
CA GLY A 314 -23.78 14.37 -11.32
C GLY A 314 -24.34 12.98 -11.57
N ASP A 315 -24.90 12.74 -12.76
CA ASP A 315 -25.49 11.44 -13.13
C ASP A 315 -24.42 10.35 -13.23
N ILE A 316 -23.27 10.68 -13.86
CA ILE A 316 -22.12 9.77 -13.95
C ILE A 316 -21.63 9.39 -12.55
N LEU A 317 -21.48 10.36 -11.64
CA LEU A 317 -20.98 10.11 -10.28
C LEU A 317 -21.98 9.26 -9.46
N ALA A 318 -23.28 9.48 -9.63
CA ALA A 318 -24.32 8.71 -8.97
C ALA A 318 -24.34 7.24 -9.43
N GLU A 319 -24.18 6.99 -10.74
CA GLU A 319 -24.10 5.63 -11.29
C GLU A 319 -22.87 4.88 -10.76
N ILE A 320 -21.73 5.56 -10.67
CA ILE A 320 -20.48 4.97 -10.15
C ILE A 320 -20.59 4.57 -8.70
N THR A 321 -21.27 5.39 -7.89
CA THR A 321 -21.52 5.09 -6.49
C THR A 321 -22.35 3.81 -6.35
N LYS A 322 -23.43 3.69 -7.14
CA LYS A 322 -24.27 2.47 -7.19
C LYS A 322 -23.50 1.25 -7.67
N ASP A 323 -22.69 1.38 -8.73
CA ASP A 323 -21.90 0.25 -9.25
C ASP A 323 -20.89 -0.24 -8.21
N ARG A 324 -20.27 0.68 -7.45
CA ARG A 324 -19.35 0.31 -6.37
C ARG A 324 -20.08 -0.42 -5.25
N GLU A 325 -21.20 0.11 -4.76
CA GLU A 325 -22.01 -0.54 -3.72
C GLU A 325 -22.42 -1.95 -4.15
N ARG A 326 -22.86 -2.10 -5.40
CA ARG A 326 -23.16 -3.40 -5.99
C ARG A 326 -21.96 -4.34 -5.99
N ARG A 327 -20.79 -3.87 -6.44
CA ARG A 327 -19.56 -4.71 -6.47
C ARG A 327 -19.05 -5.08 -5.09
N VAL A 328 -19.20 -4.20 -4.11
CA VAL A 328 -18.89 -4.50 -2.70
C VAL A 328 -19.84 -5.58 -2.19
N ALA A 329 -21.15 -5.43 -2.40
CA ALA A 329 -22.13 -6.44 -2.02
C ALA A 329 -21.90 -7.77 -2.75
N GLU A 330 -21.53 -7.76 -4.04
CA GLU A 330 -21.18 -8.97 -4.80
C GLU A 330 -19.90 -9.64 -4.26
N ALA A 331 -18.92 -8.86 -3.79
CA ALA A 331 -17.69 -9.38 -3.19
C ALA A 331 -17.98 -10.00 -1.81
N GLU A 332 -18.74 -9.31 -0.97
CA GLU A 332 -19.21 -9.80 0.33
C GLU A 332 -20.06 -11.05 0.18
N ALA A 333 -20.99 -11.09 -0.77
CA ALA A 333 -21.81 -12.26 -1.05
C ALA A 333 -20.98 -13.45 -1.59
N LYS A 334 -19.92 -13.19 -2.37
CA LYS A 334 -18.99 -14.26 -2.80
C LYS A 334 -18.19 -14.81 -1.63
N GLU A 335 -17.76 -13.96 -0.71
CA GLU A 335 -17.13 -14.39 0.54
C GLU A 335 -18.11 -15.23 1.38
N GLU A 336 -19.36 -14.78 1.54
CA GLU A 336 -20.41 -15.49 2.28
C GLU A 336 -20.79 -16.84 1.64
N VAL A 337 -20.96 -16.90 0.31
CA VAL A 337 -21.21 -18.16 -0.42
C VAL A 337 -20.02 -19.11 -0.30
N THR A 338 -18.80 -18.57 -0.27
CA THR A 338 -17.59 -19.36 -0.02
C THR A 338 -17.63 -19.93 1.40
N GLU A 339 -17.94 -19.12 2.42
CA GLU A 339 -18.09 -19.56 3.80
C GLU A 339 -19.20 -20.60 3.99
N VAL A 340 -20.37 -20.42 3.37
CA VAL A 340 -21.50 -21.37 3.44
C VAL A 340 -21.16 -22.69 2.75
N ARG A 341 -20.51 -22.65 1.58
CA ARG A 341 -20.04 -23.84 0.88
C ARG A 341 -19.02 -24.61 1.73
N LEU A 342 -18.07 -23.90 2.32
CA LEU A 342 -17.08 -24.46 3.24
C LEU A 342 -17.74 -25.06 4.50
N ALA A 343 -18.77 -24.41 5.05
CA ALA A 343 -19.52 -24.92 6.20
C ALA A 343 -20.29 -26.22 5.85
N LYS A 344 -20.81 -26.32 4.62
CA LYS A 344 -21.48 -27.53 4.12
C LYS A 344 -20.48 -28.68 3.91
N GLU A 345 -19.36 -28.43 3.25
CA GLU A 345 -18.28 -29.41 3.07
C GLU A 345 -17.73 -29.89 4.44
N LEU A 346 -17.65 -29.01 5.45
CA LEU A 346 -17.31 -29.38 6.83
C LEU A 346 -18.40 -30.19 7.56
N SER A 347 -19.68 -29.94 7.27
CA SER A 347 -20.78 -30.73 7.85
C SER A 347 -20.80 -32.16 7.30
N GLU A 348 -20.38 -32.34 6.05
CA GLU A 348 -20.22 -33.65 5.41
C GLU A 348 -19.02 -34.41 6.01
N ILE A 349 -17.92 -33.71 6.32
CA ILE A 349 -16.76 -34.29 7.04
C ILE A 349 -17.11 -34.67 8.50
N LYS A 350 -17.97 -33.90 9.18
CA LYS A 350 -18.44 -34.21 10.54
C LYS A 350 -19.32 -35.47 10.65
N SER A 351 -19.81 -36.01 9.53
CA SER A 351 -20.55 -37.28 9.53
C SER A 351 -19.65 -38.49 9.85
N GLU A 352 -18.33 -38.32 9.79
CA GLU A 352 -17.32 -39.25 10.35
C GLU A 352 -16.87 -38.76 11.74
N GLY A 353 -17.80 -38.83 12.71
CA GLY A 353 -17.55 -38.80 14.16
C GLY A 353 -16.56 -37.76 14.72
N CYS A 354 -17.03 -36.55 15.05
CA CYS A 354 -16.33 -35.65 15.97
C CYS A 354 -17.32 -34.91 16.89
N PRO A 355 -17.14 -34.91 18.23
CA PRO A 355 -18.07 -34.27 19.17
C PRO A 355 -17.80 -32.77 19.27
N VAL A 356 -18.87 -31.97 19.14
CA VAL A 356 -18.83 -30.50 19.11
C VAL A 356 -19.03 -29.93 20.52
N GLY A 357 -18.19 -28.97 20.92
CA GLY A 357 -18.38 -28.12 22.08
C GLY A 357 -17.39 -26.94 22.11
N GLU A 358 -17.87 -25.77 21.65
CA GLU A 358 -17.42 -24.39 21.90
C GLU A 358 -15.90 -24.03 21.85
N GLN A 359 -15.44 -23.51 20.68
CA GLN A 359 -14.46 -22.41 20.56
C GLN A 359 -14.36 -21.91 19.08
N PRO A 360 -15.06 -20.83 18.67
CA PRO A 360 -15.20 -20.41 17.28
C PRO A 360 -13.89 -20.04 16.56
N MET A 361 -12.92 -19.48 17.27
CA MET A 361 -11.65 -19.03 16.67
C MET A 361 -10.72 -20.18 16.30
N ILE A 362 -10.81 -21.31 17.00
CA ILE A 362 -10.03 -22.48 16.64
C ILE A 362 -10.62 -23.16 15.39
N LEU A 363 -11.95 -23.17 15.28
CA LEU A 363 -12.64 -23.61 14.06
C LEU A 363 -12.31 -22.69 12.87
N LEU A 364 -12.19 -21.37 13.09
CA LEU A 364 -11.75 -20.40 12.07
C LEU A 364 -10.29 -20.61 11.64
N ASN A 365 -9.41 -20.97 12.56
CA ASN A 365 -8.03 -21.36 12.25
C ASN A 365 -7.98 -22.68 11.46
N LEU A 366 -8.79 -23.69 11.81
CA LEU A 366 -8.95 -24.93 11.02
C LEU A 366 -9.49 -24.65 9.61
N LEU A 367 -10.49 -23.76 9.48
CA LEU A 367 -11.04 -23.28 8.21
C LEU A 367 -9.97 -22.61 7.34
N ARG A 368 -9.09 -21.78 7.92
CA ARG A 368 -7.97 -21.14 7.22
C ARG A 368 -6.85 -22.12 6.85
N LEU A 369 -6.73 -23.24 7.56
CA LEU A 369 -5.71 -24.27 7.31
C LEU A 369 -5.99 -25.15 6.10
N ASN A 370 -7.26 -25.28 5.66
CA ASN A 370 -7.62 -26.07 4.47
C ASN A 370 -7.56 -25.28 3.13
N LEU A 371 -7.24 -23.99 3.17
CA LEU A 371 -6.99 -23.17 1.99
C LEU A 371 -5.52 -23.36 1.52
N LYS A 372 -5.27 -24.43 0.74
CA LYS A 372 -4.05 -24.69 -0.06
C LYS A 372 -2.71 -24.39 0.65
N PHE A 373 -2.15 -25.43 1.26
CA PHE A 373 -0.72 -25.49 1.58
C PHE A 373 0.12 -25.40 0.30
N ASN A 374 0.81 -24.26 0.12
CA ASN A 374 1.83 -24.11 -0.93
C ASN A 374 3.06 -23.32 -0.44
N LEU A 375 3.31 -23.38 0.88
CA LEU A 375 4.43 -22.70 1.56
C LEU A 375 5.28 -23.67 2.40
N GLY A 376 5.16 -24.98 2.19
CA GLY A 376 5.93 -25.97 2.96
C GLY A 376 5.44 -26.17 4.40
N ILE A 377 4.30 -25.61 4.79
CA ILE A 377 3.67 -25.85 6.09
C ILE A 377 2.67 -26.99 5.91
N ASN A 378 2.53 -27.94 6.83
CA ASN A 378 1.46 -28.95 6.79
C ASN A 378 0.93 -29.23 8.20
N LEU A 379 -0.37 -29.46 8.34
CA LEU A 379 -0.95 -29.95 9.59
C LEU A 379 -0.69 -31.46 9.72
N VAL A 380 -0.09 -31.87 10.84
CA VAL A 380 0.25 -33.27 11.14
C VAL A 380 -0.82 -33.91 12.02
N LYS A 381 -1.26 -33.18 13.06
CA LYS A 381 -2.17 -33.68 14.08
C LYS A 381 -2.91 -32.53 14.75
N ALA A 382 -4.23 -32.63 14.89
CA ALA A 382 -5.07 -31.66 15.61
C ALA A 382 -6.30 -32.38 16.20
N ASP A 383 -6.05 -33.46 16.92
CA ASP A 383 -7.11 -34.35 17.44
C ASP A 383 -7.94 -33.69 18.55
N ASP A 384 -7.43 -32.61 19.14
CA ASP A 384 -8.11 -31.81 20.17
C ASP A 384 -7.86 -30.30 19.97
N PHE A 385 -8.55 -29.48 20.76
CA PHE A 385 -8.40 -28.01 20.76
C PHE A 385 -7.20 -27.51 21.58
N ALA A 386 -6.50 -28.42 22.28
CA ALA A 386 -5.44 -28.06 23.21
C ALA A 386 -4.06 -28.15 22.58
N THR A 387 -3.81 -29.11 21.69
CA THR A 387 -2.47 -29.39 21.15
C THR A 387 -2.49 -29.72 19.67
N TRP A 388 -1.83 -28.89 18.86
CA TRP A 388 -1.72 -29.08 17.42
C TRP A 388 -0.27 -29.27 16.97
N TRP A 389 -0.08 -30.02 15.89
CA TRP A 389 1.22 -30.37 15.35
C TRP A 389 1.28 -29.96 13.88
N PHE A 390 2.33 -29.26 13.51
CA PHE A 390 2.58 -28.83 12.13
C PHE A 390 3.98 -29.22 11.69
N THR A 391 4.17 -29.52 10.41
CA THR A 391 5.50 -29.43 9.80
C THR A 391 5.68 -28.07 9.15
N ILE A 392 6.90 -27.53 9.18
CA ILE A 392 7.33 -26.42 8.34
C ILE A 392 8.57 -26.84 7.56
N GLU A 393 8.58 -26.61 6.24
CA GLU A 393 9.74 -26.78 5.36
C GLU A 393 10.38 -25.41 5.15
N VAL A 394 11.68 -25.26 5.37
CA VAL A 394 12.33 -23.97 5.19
C VAL A 394 12.55 -23.71 3.69
N MET A 395 11.89 -22.66 3.19
CA MET A 395 11.93 -22.25 1.79
C MET A 395 12.99 -21.17 1.56
N GLY A 396 13.62 -21.17 0.38
CA GLY A 396 14.64 -20.19 -0.03
C GLY A 396 16.09 -20.57 0.27
N GLU A 397 17.04 -19.83 -0.30
CA GLU A 397 18.49 -20.05 -0.11
C GLU A 397 18.92 -19.71 1.32
N SER A 398 19.01 -20.74 2.17
CA SER A 398 19.40 -20.65 3.59
C SER A 398 20.16 -21.91 4.02
N LEU A 399 20.73 -21.90 5.23
CA LEU A 399 21.36 -23.09 5.83
C LEU A 399 20.42 -24.26 6.03
N TYR A 400 19.12 -23.99 6.19
CA TYR A 400 18.10 -25.00 6.48
C TYR A 400 17.25 -25.32 5.24
N LYS A 401 17.68 -24.90 4.05
CA LYS A 401 16.90 -25.05 2.80
C LYS A 401 16.43 -26.50 2.63
N SER A 402 15.12 -26.66 2.43
CA SER A 402 14.44 -27.96 2.26
C SER A 402 14.47 -28.87 3.49
N GLU A 403 14.92 -28.39 4.65
CA GLU A 403 14.75 -29.11 5.91
C GLU A 403 13.32 -28.93 6.44
N VAL A 404 12.78 -30.01 7.01
CA VAL A 404 11.42 -30.06 7.54
C VAL A 404 11.47 -30.22 9.06
N TYR A 405 10.85 -29.27 9.76
CA TYR A 405 10.78 -29.25 11.21
C TYR A 405 9.35 -29.43 11.69
N THR A 406 9.15 -30.17 12.78
CA THR A 406 7.83 -30.31 13.40
C THR A 406 7.68 -29.31 14.55
N LEU A 407 6.59 -28.56 14.54
CA LEU A 407 6.17 -27.65 15.60
C LEU A 407 5.00 -28.26 16.37
N GLN A 408 5.00 -28.09 17.69
CA GLN A 408 3.87 -28.35 18.56
C GLN A 408 3.35 -27.02 19.11
N PHE A 409 2.08 -26.75 18.87
CA PHE A 409 1.31 -25.65 19.42
C PHE A 409 0.48 -26.17 20.59
N ARG A 410 0.47 -25.45 21.70
CA ARG A 410 -0.45 -25.68 22.81
C ARG A 410 -1.26 -24.41 23.07
N PHE A 411 -2.56 -24.56 23.15
CA PHE A 411 -3.51 -23.48 23.39
C PHE A 411 -4.06 -23.60 24.80
N ASP A 412 -4.02 -22.50 25.55
CA ASP A 412 -4.70 -22.41 26.83
C ASP A 412 -6.13 -21.85 26.65
N ALA A 413 -6.88 -21.78 27.75
CA ALA A 413 -8.27 -21.30 27.73
C ALA A 413 -8.41 -19.80 27.43
N GLN A 414 -7.33 -19.03 27.46
CA GLN A 414 -7.31 -17.59 27.19
C GLN A 414 -6.98 -17.27 25.73
N TYR A 415 -6.58 -18.26 24.92
CA TYR A 415 -6.35 -18.07 23.50
C TYR A 415 -7.64 -17.61 22.78
N PRO A 416 -7.60 -16.61 21.87
CA PRO A 416 -6.42 -15.97 21.28
C PRO A 416 -5.91 -14.72 22.01
N ILE A 417 -6.45 -14.38 23.19
CA ILE A 417 -5.98 -13.23 23.96
C ILE A 417 -4.54 -13.48 24.44
N SER A 418 -4.26 -14.68 24.94
CA SER A 418 -2.91 -15.19 25.19
C SER A 418 -2.29 -15.80 23.93
N SER A 419 -0.95 -15.76 23.86
CA SER A 419 -0.22 -16.45 22.80
C SER A 419 -0.28 -17.97 22.98
N PRO A 420 -0.26 -18.75 21.89
CA PRO A 420 -0.08 -20.19 22.01
C PRO A 420 1.37 -20.48 22.42
N ALA A 421 1.57 -21.52 23.22
CA ALA A 421 2.91 -22.03 23.49
C ALA A 421 3.37 -22.87 22.28
N VAL A 422 4.49 -22.48 21.67
CA VAL A 422 5.03 -23.14 20.46
C VAL A 422 6.44 -23.63 20.71
N GLN A 423 6.71 -24.89 20.32
CA GLN A 423 8.03 -25.51 20.42
C GLN A 423 8.32 -26.41 19.22
N PHE A 424 9.60 -26.53 18.86
CA PHE A 424 10.07 -27.59 17.96
C PHE A 424 10.03 -28.94 18.68
N VAL A 425 9.53 -29.97 18.00
CA VAL A 425 9.49 -31.33 18.54
C VAL A 425 10.86 -31.97 18.39
N VAL A 426 11.49 -32.32 19.51
CA VAL A 426 12.85 -32.91 19.58
C VAL A 426 12.84 -34.38 20.07
N THR A 427 11.66 -35.01 20.05
CA THR A 427 11.48 -36.43 20.39
C THR A 427 11.36 -37.28 19.13
N ASP A 428 11.42 -38.61 19.26
CA ASP A 428 11.25 -39.57 18.16
C ASP A 428 12.25 -39.39 17.00
N GLY A 429 13.52 -39.12 17.35
CA GLY A 429 14.61 -38.95 16.37
C GLY A 429 14.62 -37.62 15.62
N ARG A 430 13.80 -36.64 16.05
CA ARG A 430 13.77 -35.28 15.50
C ARG A 430 14.72 -34.37 16.27
N GLU A 431 15.39 -33.46 15.57
CA GLU A 431 16.30 -32.48 16.17
C GLU A 431 15.74 -31.05 16.04
N SER A 432 16.07 -30.19 17.02
CA SER A 432 15.76 -28.77 16.94
C SER A 432 16.70 -28.06 15.95
N PRO A 433 16.23 -27.02 15.23
CA PRO A 433 17.13 -26.20 14.43
C PRO A 433 18.13 -25.48 15.33
N LEU A 434 19.40 -25.53 14.97
CA LEU A 434 20.48 -24.88 15.71
C LEU A 434 20.47 -23.36 15.47
N HIS A 435 19.60 -22.61 16.15
CA HIS A 435 19.32 -21.20 15.87
C HIS A 435 19.38 -20.35 17.16
N PRO A 436 19.82 -19.07 17.14
CA PRO A 436 19.98 -18.24 18.35
C PRO A 436 18.70 -18.06 19.18
N HIS A 437 17.54 -18.16 18.53
CA HIS A 437 16.23 -18.04 19.15
C HIS A 437 15.57 -19.40 19.44
N VAL A 438 16.30 -20.52 19.29
CA VAL A 438 15.79 -21.88 19.52
C VAL A 438 16.73 -22.63 20.45
N TYR A 439 16.21 -23.09 21.58
CA TYR A 439 16.95 -23.88 22.55
C TYR A 439 17.02 -25.36 22.11
N SER A 440 17.99 -26.12 22.63
CA SER A 440 18.20 -27.54 22.31
C SER A 440 17.02 -28.45 22.69
N ASN A 441 16.17 -28.00 23.61
CA ASN A 441 14.92 -28.68 23.97
C ASN A 441 13.73 -28.28 23.08
N GLY A 442 13.98 -27.51 22.01
CA GLY A 442 12.97 -27.06 21.05
C GLY A 442 12.20 -25.80 21.44
N HIS A 443 12.44 -25.23 22.62
CA HIS A 443 11.79 -23.98 23.03
C HIS A 443 12.18 -22.82 22.12
N ILE A 444 11.22 -21.96 21.81
CA ILE A 444 11.39 -20.81 20.90
C ILE A 444 11.32 -19.52 21.69
N CYS A 445 12.32 -18.66 21.53
CA CYS A 445 12.37 -17.31 22.10
C CYS A 445 12.12 -16.27 20.99
N ALA A 446 10.85 -16.04 20.67
CA ALA A 446 10.42 -15.08 19.64
C ALA A 446 9.40 -14.08 20.20
N SER A 447 9.59 -12.79 19.91
CA SER A 447 8.73 -11.70 20.40
C SER A 447 7.27 -11.86 20.00
N ILE A 448 7.01 -12.42 18.81
CA ILE A 448 5.66 -12.75 18.31
C ILE A 448 4.91 -13.75 19.21
N LEU A 449 5.61 -14.56 20.00
CA LEU A 449 5.01 -15.50 20.97
C LEU A 449 4.96 -14.92 22.39
N GLY A 450 5.42 -13.69 22.59
CA GLY A 450 5.46 -12.98 23.86
C GLY A 450 4.89 -11.57 23.72
N ASN A 451 5.73 -10.55 23.93
CA ASN A 451 5.29 -9.15 24.06
C ASN A 451 4.69 -8.54 22.78
N GLU A 452 4.92 -9.14 21.61
CA GLU A 452 4.35 -8.69 20.32
C GLU A 452 3.19 -9.59 19.85
N TRP A 453 2.69 -10.48 20.71
CA TRP A 453 1.51 -11.28 20.39
C TRP A 453 0.29 -10.37 20.20
N SER A 454 -0.49 -10.67 19.17
CA SER A 454 -1.78 -10.03 18.93
C SER A 454 -2.85 -11.09 18.66
N PRO A 455 -4.06 -10.97 19.22
CA PRO A 455 -5.14 -11.95 19.01
C PRO A 455 -5.60 -12.12 17.55
N VAL A 456 -5.16 -11.20 16.67
CA VAL A 456 -5.43 -11.28 15.22
C VAL A 456 -4.44 -12.19 14.47
N LEU A 457 -3.32 -12.59 15.11
CA LEU A 457 -2.32 -13.46 14.51
C LEU A 457 -2.84 -14.91 14.44
N SER A 458 -2.78 -15.50 13.25
CA SER A 458 -3.16 -16.89 13.04
C SER A 458 -2.00 -17.85 13.33
N VAL A 459 -2.32 -19.12 13.58
CA VAL A 459 -1.33 -20.21 13.70
C VAL A 459 -0.41 -20.27 12.46
N ILE A 460 -0.98 -20.03 11.27
CA ILE A 460 -0.22 -19.97 10.01
C ILE A 460 0.75 -18.79 10.02
N ALA A 461 0.33 -17.62 10.49
CA ALA A 461 1.20 -16.45 10.59
C ALA A 461 2.42 -16.74 11.48
N VAL A 462 2.21 -17.42 12.61
CA VAL A 462 3.30 -17.89 13.48
C VAL A 462 4.23 -18.85 12.72
N CYS A 463 3.69 -19.86 12.02
CA CYS A 463 4.50 -20.80 11.23
C CYS A 463 5.34 -20.09 10.15
N VAL A 464 4.75 -19.14 9.42
CA VAL A 464 5.44 -18.35 8.37
C VAL A 464 6.54 -17.47 8.97
N THR A 465 6.30 -16.87 10.14
CA THR A 465 7.32 -16.09 10.85
C THR A 465 8.49 -16.98 11.28
N LEU A 466 8.23 -18.18 11.80
CA LEU A 466 9.28 -19.14 12.18
C LEU A 466 10.04 -19.67 10.97
N GLN A 467 9.37 -19.93 9.86
CA GLN A 467 9.98 -20.31 8.59
C GLN A 467 10.89 -19.19 8.05
N SER A 468 10.43 -17.94 8.12
CA SER A 468 11.20 -16.76 7.69
C SER A 468 12.42 -16.51 8.60
N MET A 469 12.26 -16.75 9.90
CA MET A 469 13.35 -16.69 10.87
C MET A 469 14.46 -17.68 10.48
N LEU A 470 14.13 -18.94 10.19
CA LEU A 470 15.12 -19.94 9.76
C LEU A 470 15.72 -19.60 8.38
N ALA A 471 14.90 -19.16 7.42
CA ALA A 471 15.35 -18.80 6.07
C ALA A 471 16.34 -17.61 6.06
N SER A 472 16.34 -16.77 7.09
CA SER A 472 17.26 -15.62 7.21
C SER A 472 18.72 -16.03 7.51
N CYS A 473 18.95 -17.25 7.96
CA CYS A 473 20.28 -17.76 8.33
C CYS A 473 21.05 -18.31 7.12
N LYS A 474 22.11 -17.61 6.68
CA LYS A 474 22.86 -17.91 5.45
C LYS A 474 24.28 -18.45 5.64
N VAL A 475 24.86 -18.46 6.85
CA VAL A 475 26.27 -18.87 7.07
C VAL A 475 26.48 -19.64 8.36
N ARG A 476 27.06 -20.85 8.28
CA ARG A 476 27.28 -21.78 9.40
C ARG A 476 28.28 -21.24 10.44
N SER A 477 29.16 -20.31 10.04
CA SER A 477 30.18 -19.70 10.90
C SER A 477 29.61 -18.77 11.99
N TYR A 478 28.42 -18.20 11.77
CA TYR A 478 27.76 -17.32 12.75
C TYR A 478 27.36 -18.09 14.02
N ILE A 479 26.92 -19.34 13.86
CA ILE A 479 26.56 -20.24 14.95
C ILE A 479 27.81 -20.69 15.75
N ILE A 480 28.93 -20.95 15.07
CA ILE A 480 30.20 -21.33 15.73
C ILE A 480 30.84 -20.14 16.48
N GLN A 481 30.73 -18.92 15.96
CA GLN A 481 31.20 -17.71 16.66
C GLN A 481 30.40 -17.39 17.92
N LEU A 482 29.10 -17.74 17.96
CA LEU A 482 28.24 -17.55 19.11
C LEU A 482 28.41 -18.65 20.17
N LEU A 483 28.56 -19.92 19.77
CA LEU A 483 28.85 -21.03 20.70
C LEU A 483 30.20 -20.86 21.42
N ARG A 484 31.18 -20.17 20.82
CA ARG A 484 32.47 -19.81 21.46
C ARG A 484 32.38 -18.64 22.44
N LYS A 485 31.27 -17.90 22.48
CA LYS A 485 31.06 -16.74 23.39
C LYS A 485 30.25 -17.09 24.64
N LEU A 486 29.79 -18.33 24.80
CA LEU A 486 29.19 -18.80 26.04
C LEU A 486 30.32 -19.20 27.02
N PRO A 487 30.38 -18.66 28.24
CA PRO A 487 31.36 -19.09 29.22
C PRO A 487 31.10 -20.55 29.60
N HIS A 488 32.13 -21.39 29.53
CA HIS A 488 32.12 -22.71 30.16
C HIS A 488 31.91 -22.54 31.67
N GLN A 489 30.75 -22.97 32.18
CA GLN A 489 30.61 -23.41 33.57
C GLN A 489 30.25 -24.91 33.55
N VAL A 490 31.31 -25.74 33.56
CA VAL A 490 31.73 -26.62 34.66
C VAL A 490 30.80 -27.83 34.85
N THR A 491 31.20 -28.93 34.21
CA THR A 491 30.95 -30.30 34.68
C THR A 491 31.89 -30.59 35.85
N THR A 492 31.33 -30.64 37.07
CA THR A 492 31.33 -31.74 38.07
C THR A 492 30.91 -31.16 39.41
#